data_AF-A0A8H8T1H3-F1
#
_entry.id   AF-A0A8H8T1H3-F1
#
_cell.length_a   1.000
_cell.length_b   1.000
_cell.length_c   1.000
_cell.angle_alpha   90.00
_cell.angle_beta   90.00
_cell.angle_gamma   90.00
#
_symmetry.space_group_name_H-M   'P 1'
#
loop_
_entity.id
_entity.type
_entity.pdbx_description
1 polymer ?
#
loop_
_entity_poly.entity_id
_entity_poly.type
_entity_poly.pdbx_seq_one_letter_code
_entity_poly.pdbx_strand_id
1 'polypeptide(L)' 'MPPYESAGPLLGDGHGHYKIAIVGNSGTGKSTLCRDLTEALKIPALSLDHVHWNPGWVETPKPEFRDQVQQFMDSPQRDG' A
#
# COMPACT_ATOMS: atom_id res chain seq x y z
N MET A 1 4.77 23.87 -19.97
CA MET A 1 4.99 22.97 -18.83
C MET A 1 4.90 23.84 -17.59
N PRO A 2 3.89 23.68 -16.71
CA PRO A 2 3.89 24.44 -15.48
C PRO A 2 5.10 24.02 -14.63
N PRO A 3 5.72 24.94 -13.85
CA PRO A 3 6.71 24.53 -12.87
C PRO A 3 6.06 23.50 -11.95
N TYR A 4 6.78 22.44 -11.62
CA TYR A 4 6.34 21.51 -10.59
C TYR A 4 6.22 22.34 -9.31
N GLU A 5 5.00 22.68 -8.92
CA GLU A 5 4.78 23.17 -7.57
C GLU A 5 5.29 22.07 -6.64
N SER A 6 6.07 22.43 -5.62
CA SER A 6 6.42 21.47 -4.58
C SER A 6 5.09 20.93 -4.07
N ALA A 7 4.80 19.65 -4.34
CA ALA A 7 3.67 18.99 -3.72
C ALA A 7 3.79 19.30 -2.23
N GLY A 8 2.70 19.78 -1.63
CA GLY A 8 2.68 20.12 -0.21
C GLY A 8 3.18 18.96 0.66
N PRO A 9 3.28 19.15 1.99
CA PRO A 9 3.74 18.09 2.87
C PRO A 9 2.95 16.80 2.61
N LEU A 10 3.63 15.66 2.71
CA LEU A 10 2.99 14.36 2.59
C LEU A 10 1.79 14.30 3.54
N LEU A 11 0.69 13.72 3.07
CA LEU A 11 -0.50 13.53 3.88
C LEU A 11 -0.25 12.36 4.85
N GLY A 12 0.09 12.69 6.09
CA GLY A 12 0.19 11.75 7.21
C GLY A 12 -1.00 11.89 8.17
N ASP A 13 -0.91 11.22 9.31
CA ASP A 13 -1.90 11.28 10.40
C ASP A 13 -1.78 12.50 11.33
N GLY A 14 -0.90 13.45 11.01
CA GLY A 14 -0.58 14.61 11.87
C GLY A 14 0.45 14.31 12.96
N HIS A 15 0.80 13.04 13.21
CA HIS A 15 1.87 12.61 14.11
C HIS A 15 3.14 12.19 13.37
N GLY A 16 3.14 12.29 12.04
CA GLY A 16 4.27 11.92 11.20
C GLY A 16 4.25 10.45 10.78
N HIS A 17 3.13 9.74 10.93
CA HIS A 17 2.96 8.44 10.30
C HIS A 17 2.38 8.59 8.89
N TYR A 18 2.97 7.84 7.96
CA TYR A 18 2.59 7.88 6.56
C TYR A 18 2.25 6.47 6.08
N LYS A 19 1.31 6.40 5.14
CA LYS A 19 0.92 5.17 4.45
C LYS A 19 1.19 5.36 2.96
N ILE A 20 1.76 4.34 2.32
CA ILE A 20 2.15 4.41 0.91
C ILE A 20 1.22 3.50 0.11
N ALA A 21 0.51 4.09 -0.85
CA ALA A 21 -0.28 3.34 -1.83
C ALA A 21 0.43 3.36 -3.19
N ILE A 22 0.72 2.19 -3.73
CA ILE A 22 1.38 2.03 -5.03
C ILE A 22 0.32 1.60 -6.05
N VAL A 23 -0.05 2.51 -6.94
CA VAL A 23 -1.10 2.31 -7.95
C VAL A 23 -0.55 2.54 -9.35
N GLY A 24 -1.11 1.85 -10.35
CA GLY A 24 -0.65 1.91 -11.73
C GLY A 24 -1.04 0.68 -12.56
N ASN A 25 -0.91 0.79 -13.87
CA ASN A 25 -1.33 -0.27 -14.80
C ASN A 25 -0.50 -1.56 -14.63
N SER A 26 -1.02 -2.69 -15.11
CA SER A 26 -0.28 -3.95 -15.14
C SER A 26 1.03 -3.80 -15.94
N GLY A 27 2.10 -4.47 -15.50
CA GLY A 27 3.42 -4.43 -16.15
C GLY A 27 4.28 -3.19 -15.90
N THR A 28 3.82 -2.20 -15.11
CA THR A 28 4.56 -0.95 -14.84
C THR A 28 5.61 -1.05 -13.73
N GLY A 29 5.81 -2.23 -13.14
CA GLY A 29 6.84 -2.45 -12.11
C GLY A 29 6.40 -2.15 -10.66
N LYS A 30 5.10 -2.00 -10.37
CA LYS A 30 4.58 -1.76 -9.01
C LYS A 30 5.11 -2.75 -7.97
N SER A 31 5.14 -4.04 -8.31
CA SER A 31 5.61 -5.09 -7.41
C SER A 31 7.10 -4.96 -7.12
N THR A 32 7.89 -4.54 -8.11
CA THR A 32 9.32 -4.24 -7.94
C THR A 32 9.51 -3.04 -7.03
N LEU A 33 8.82 -1.92 -7.31
CA LEU A 33 8.89 -0.71 -6.47
C LEU A 33 8.43 -0.98 -5.03
N CYS A 34 7.36 -1.77 -4.87
CA CYS A 34 6.85 -2.18 -3.56
C CYS A 34 7.91 -2.94 -2.77
N ARG A 35 8.59 -3.90 -3.41
CA ARG A 35 9.68 -4.65 -2.79
C ARG A 35 10.85 -3.74 -2.42
N ASP A 36 11.30 -2.89 -3.33
CA ASP A 36 12.43 -1.99 -3.08
C ASP A 36 12.15 -1.03 -1.90
N LEU A 37 10.93 -0.49 -1.82
CA LEU A 37 10.51 0.37 -0.70
C LEU A 37 10.41 -0.39 0.62
N THR A 38 9.87 -1.61 0.60
CA THR A 38 9.77 -2.50 1.77
C THR A 38 11.16 -2.80 2.33
N GLU A 39 12.12 -3.14 1.46
CA GLU A 39 13.51 -3.42 1.84
C GLU A 39 14.22 -2.17 2.38
N ALA A 40 14.06 -1.02 1.71
CA ALA A 40 14.73 0.23 2.07
C ALA A 40 14.19 0.83 3.38
N LEU A 41 12.87 0.83 3.58
CA LEU A 41 12.21 1.46 4.73
C LEU A 41 11.93 0.46 5.87
N LYS A 42 12.15 -0.83 5.64
CA LYS A 42 11.83 -1.92 6.59
C LYS A 42 10.36 -1.88 7.03
N ILE A 43 9.46 -1.61 6.08
CA ILE A 43 8.01 -1.50 6.30
C ILE A 43 7.30 -2.74 5.77
N PRO A 44 6.16 -3.17 6.36
CA PRO A 44 5.38 -4.25 5.79
C PRO A 44 4.70 -3.81 4.48
N ALA A 45 4.42 -4.76 3.59
CA ALA A 45 3.67 -4.53 2.37
C ALA A 45 2.54 -5.55 2.19
N LEU A 46 1.43 -5.10 1.60
CA LEU A 46 0.27 -5.93 1.26
C LEU A 46 -0.03 -5.82 -0.22
N SER A 47 -0.12 -6.96 -0.91
CA SER A 47 -0.60 -7.02 -2.30
C SER A 47 -2.12 -7.09 -2.29
N LEU A 48 -2.80 -6.07 -2.82
CA LEU A 48 -4.27 -6.06 -2.90
C LEU A 48 -4.81 -7.18 -3.78
N ASP A 49 -4.07 -7.60 -4.81
CA ASP A 49 -4.47 -8.73 -5.66
C ASP A 49 -4.51 -10.05 -4.86
N HIS A 50 -3.61 -10.24 -3.89
CA HIS A 50 -3.61 -11.42 -3.03
C HIS A 50 -4.77 -11.44 -2.02
N VAL A 51 -5.26 -10.26 -1.64
CA VAL A 51 -6.44 -10.10 -0.76
C VAL A 51 -7.73 -10.26 -1.56
N HIS A 52 -7.72 -9.81 -2.82
CA HIS A 52 -8.90 -9.80 -3.67
C HIS A 52 -9.22 -11.18 -4.25
N TRP A 53 -8.22 -12.01 -4.54
CA TRP A 53 -8.39 -13.30 -5.19
C TRP A 53 -8.08 -14.47 -4.27
N ASN A 54 -9.10 -15.31 -4.01
CA ASN A 54 -8.95 -16.59 -3.32
C ASN A 54 -8.53 -17.70 -4.29
N PRO A 55 -8.06 -18.86 -3.77
CA PRO A 55 -7.79 -20.03 -4.59
C PRO A 55 -8.97 -20.38 -5.50
N GLY A 56 -8.67 -20.63 -6.78
CA GLY A 56 -9.70 -20.82 -7.80
C GLY A 56 -10.24 -19.52 -8.42
N TRP A 57 -9.55 -18.39 -8.23
CA TRP A 57 -9.94 -17.08 -8.80
C TRP A 57 -11.31 -16.61 -8.32
N VAL A 58 -11.62 -16.89 -7.05
CA VAL A 58 -12.88 -16.47 -6.42
C VAL A 58 -12.66 -15.12 -5.76
N GLU A 59 -13.45 -14.11 -6.15
CA GLU A 59 -13.40 -12.77 -5.56
C GLU A 59 -13.74 -12.81 -4.07
N THR A 60 -12.91 -12.16 -3.25
CA THR A 60 -13.22 -11.90 -1.84
C THR A 60 -14.39 -10.91 -1.75
N PRO A 61 -15.44 -11.20 -0.97
CA PRO A 61 -16.54 -10.27 -0.73
C PRO A 61 -16.02 -8.89 -0.30
N LYS A 62 -16.61 -7.82 -0.85
CA LYS A 62 -16.16 -6.43 -0.57
C LYS A 62 -16.02 -6.07 0.92
N PRO A 63 -16.93 -6.49 1.82
CA PRO A 63 -16.76 -6.23 3.25
C PRO A 63 -15.49 -6.89 3.80
N GLU A 64 -15.30 -8.18 3.51
CA GLU A 64 -14.14 -8.95 3.97
C GLU A 64 -12.82 -8.40 3.42
N PHE A 65 -12.80 -8.02 2.13
CA PHE A 65 -11.64 -7.36 1.52
C PHE A 65 -11.29 -6.06 2.26
N ARG A 66 -12.30 -5.22 2.55
CA ARG A 66 -12.08 -3.96 3.28
C ARG A 66 -11.55 -4.22 4.69
N ASP A 67 -12.12 -5.18 5.39
CA ASP A 67 -11.71 -5.52 6.76
C ASP A 67 -10.25 -6.01 6.79
N GLN A 68 -9.85 -6.86 5.84
CA GLN A 68 -8.47 -7.35 5.74
C GLN A 68 -7.47 -6.23 5.43
N VAL A 69 -7.80 -5.34 4.49
CA VAL A 69 -6.95 -4.18 4.17
C VAL A 69 -6.89 -3.22 5.35
N GLN A 70 -8.01 -2.98 6.04
CA GLN A 70 -8.07 -2.10 7.22
C GLN A 70 -7.23 -2.66 8.37
N GLN A 71 -7.33 -3.97 8.65
CA GLN A 71 -6.53 -4.64 9.67
C GLN A 71 -5.02 -4.49 9.41
N PHE A 72 -4.60 -4.62 8.15
CA PHE A 72 -3.21 -4.37 7.76
C PHE A 72 -2.81 -2.91 7.99
N MET A 73 -3.66 -1.97 7.60
CA MET A 73 -3.41 -0.53 7.76
C MET A 73 -3.39 -0.05 9.22
N ASP A 74 -4.06 -0.76 10.13
CA ASP A 74 -4.14 -0.42 11.55
C ASP A 74 -3.08 -1.16 12.39
N SER A 75 -2.39 -2.13 11.78
CA SER A 75 -1.31 -2.85 12.45
C SER A 75 -0.15 -1.88 12.73
N PRO A 76 0.19 -1.62 14.00
CA PRO A 76 1.31 -0.74 14.31
C PRO A 76 2.59 -1.38 13.78
N GLN A 77 3.40 -0.58 13.08
CA GLN A 77 4.71 -1.02 12.64
C GLN A 77 5.57 -1.20 13.90
N ARG A 78 5.88 -2.45 14.23
CA ARG A 78 6.75 -2.76 15.37
C ARG A 78 8.16 -2.36 14.99
N ASP A 79 8.63 -1.28 15.60
CA ASP A 79 10.04 -0.90 15.59
C ASP A 79 10.87 -2.11 16.01
N GLY A 80 11.81 -2.50 15.16
CA GLY A 80 12.87 -3.45 15.45
C GLY A 80 14.14 -2.72 15.87
#